data_AF-A0A2V6VEL8-F1
#
_entry.id   AF-A0A2V6VEL8-F1
#
_cell.length_a   1.000
_cell.length_b   1.000
_cell.length_c   1.000
_cell.angle_alpha   90.00
_cell.angle_beta   90.00
_cell.angle_gamma   90.00
#
_symmetry.space_group_name_H-M   'P 1'
#
loop_
_entity.id
_entity.type
_entity.pdbx_description
1 polymer ?
#
loop_
_entity_poly.entity_id
_entity_poly.type
_entity_poly.pdbx_seq_one_letter_code
_entity_poly.pdbx_strand_id
1 'polypeptide(L)'
;MGVTVYIPTPFRRATNNQDRVELAATDVSRLLDQLESSYDGLKGLMRDEGGEVHRHVNIYVNSEAIESLQGVRTPLKDGDEVAIIPALAGGRRARAIGRP
;
A
#
# COMPACT_ATOMS: atom_id res chain seq x y z
N MET A 1 8.63 11.74 -10.05
CA MET A 1 8.90 10.80 -8.95
C MET A 1 7.56 10.32 -8.43
N GLY A 2 6.84 9.56 -9.27
CA GLY A 2 5.54 9.00 -8.98
C GLY A 2 5.67 7.50 -8.78
N VAL A 3 5.12 7.00 -7.69
CA VAL A 3 4.99 5.59 -7.37
C VAL A 3 3.51 5.25 -7.32
N THR A 4 3.15 4.12 -7.91
CA THR A 4 1.76 3.70 -8.01
C THR A 4 1.43 2.79 -6.85
N VAL A 5 0.49 3.19 -6.00
CA VAL A 5 0.03 2.38 -4.87
C VAL A 5 -1.28 1.71 -5.22
N TYR A 6 -1.30 0.39 -5.23
CA TYR A 6 -2.51 -0.40 -5.42
C TYR A 6 -3.24 -0.59 -4.09
N ILE A 7 -4.50 -0.14 -4.07
CA ILE A 7 -5.38 -0.15 -2.91
C ILE A 7 -6.40 -1.29 -3.05
N PRO A 8 -6.39 -2.26 -2.12
CA PRO A 8 -7.32 -3.38 -2.14
C PRO A 8 -8.74 -2.90 -1.82
N THR A 9 -9.74 -3.65 -2.31
CA THR A 9 -11.17 -3.35 -2.15
C THR A 9 -11.61 -2.88 -0.74
N PRO A 10 -11.19 -3.51 0.38
CA PRO A 10 -11.57 -3.05 1.71
C PRO A 10 -11.07 -1.63 2.04
N PHE A 11 -9.91 -1.22 1.50
CA PHE A 11 -9.34 0.10 1.72
C PHE A 11 -9.81 1.14 0.71
N ARG A 12 -10.44 0.72 -0.41
CA ARG A 12 -10.98 1.66 -1.40
C ARG A 12 -11.97 2.67 -0.83
N ARG A 13 -12.74 2.31 0.20
CA ARG A 13 -13.65 3.26 0.86
C ARG A 13 -12.91 4.39 1.57
N ALA A 14 -11.71 4.12 2.07
CA ALA A 14 -10.86 5.13 2.69
C ALA A 14 -10.09 5.97 1.65
N THR A 15 -9.89 5.46 0.43
CA THR A 15 -9.19 6.15 -0.67
C THR A 15 -10.11 6.76 -1.73
N ASN A 16 -11.28 7.28 -1.36
CA ASN A 16 -12.24 7.87 -2.31
C ASN A 16 -12.60 6.95 -3.49
N ASN A 17 -12.70 5.65 -3.22
CA ASN A 17 -12.98 4.59 -4.19
C ASN A 17 -11.87 4.38 -5.25
N GLN A 18 -10.68 4.94 -5.06
CA GLN A 18 -9.54 4.72 -5.96
C GLN A 18 -8.88 3.38 -5.70
N ASP A 19 -8.67 2.60 -6.77
CA ASP A 19 -7.91 1.35 -6.74
C ASP A 19 -6.40 1.54 -6.92
N ARG A 20 -6.01 2.68 -7.49
CA ARG A 20 -4.63 3.09 -7.68
C ARG A 20 -4.48 4.54 -7.29
N VAL A 21 -3.47 4.82 -6.47
CA VAL A 21 -3.12 6.18 -6.08
C VAL A 21 -1.68 6.41 -6.49
N GLU A 22 -1.44 7.47 -7.25
CA GLU A 22 -0.08 7.86 -7.64
C GLU A 22 0.43 8.92 -6.66
N LEU A 23 1.52 8.62 -5.97
CA LEU A 23 2.09 9.46 -4.92
C LEU A 23 3.58 9.61 -5.10
N ALA A 24 4.18 10.62 -4.49
CA ALA A 24 5.61 10.90 -4.64
C ALA A 24 6.36 10.62 -3.34
N ALA A 25 7.03 9.47 -3.29
CA ALA A 25 7.78 9.03 -2.12
C ALA A 25 9.17 8.50 -2.51
N THR A 26 10.16 8.75 -1.64
CA THR A 26 11.51 8.17 -1.75
C THR A 26 11.61 6.78 -1.15
N ASP A 27 10.72 6.43 -0.23
CA ASP A 27 10.79 5.20 0.57
C ASP A 27 9.39 4.75 0.97
N VAL A 28 9.22 3.46 1.30
CA VAL A 28 7.93 2.91 1.77
C VAL A 28 7.40 3.66 3.00
N SER A 29 8.27 4.08 3.92
CA SER A 29 7.86 4.90 5.06
C SER A 29 7.32 6.26 4.64
N ARG A 30 7.96 6.95 3.69
CA ARG A 30 7.44 8.22 3.17
C ARG A 30 6.14 8.03 2.40
N LEU A 31 6.01 6.92 1.67
CA LEU A 31 4.80 6.57 0.95
C LEU A 31 3.62 6.41 1.90
N LEU A 32 3.78 5.57 2.93
CA LEU A 32 2.77 5.34 3.95
C LEU A 32 2.39 6.65 4.66
N ASP A 33 3.37 7.50 4.99
CA ASP A 33 3.13 8.80 5.62
C ASP A 33 2.29 9.73 4.74
N GLN A 34 2.61 9.82 3.44
CA GLN A 34 1.80 10.55 2.47
C GLN A 34 0.40 9.94 2.30
N LEU A 35 0.30 8.61 2.33
CA LEU A 35 -0.96 7.89 2.19
C LEU A 35 -1.88 8.19 3.38
N GLU A 36 -1.36 8.09 4.60
CA GLU A 36 -2.08 8.42 5.83
C GLU A 36 -2.43 9.91 5.92
N SER A 37 -1.55 10.78 5.44
CA SER A 37 -1.79 12.23 5.36
C SER A 37 -2.87 12.59 4.34
N SER A 38 -2.91 11.87 3.20
CA SER A 38 -3.95 12.05 2.18
C SER A 38 -5.27 11.40 2.58
N TYR A 39 -5.21 10.30 3.34
CA TYR A 39 -6.34 9.45 3.68
C TYR A 39 -6.29 9.07 5.17
N ASP A 40 -6.89 9.91 6.01
CA ASP A 40 -6.95 9.69 7.46
C ASP A 40 -7.62 8.34 7.83
N GLY A 41 -8.53 7.85 6.98
CA GLY A 41 -9.17 6.54 7.17
C GLY A 41 -8.26 5.32 7.04
N LEU A 42 -7.00 5.49 6.59
CA LEU A 42 -5.98 4.43 6.55
C LEU A 42 -5.04 4.47 7.76
N LYS A 43 -5.09 5.56 8.52
CA LYS A 43 -4.26 5.79 9.68
C LYS A 43 -4.59 4.75 10.75
N GLY A 44 -3.57 4.05 11.25
CA GLY A 44 -3.73 2.96 12.22
C GLY A 44 -4.24 1.63 11.64
N LEU A 45 -4.59 1.56 10.34
CA LEU A 45 -4.88 0.28 9.66
C LEU A 45 -3.62 -0.34 9.06
N MET A 46 -2.70 0.51 8.59
CA MET A 46 -1.45 0.07 7.96
C MET A 46 -0.29 -0.01 8.95
N ARG A 47 -0.21 0.93 9.89
CA ARG A 47 0.83 1.01 10.92
C ARG A 47 0.25 0.79 12.30
N ASP A 48 1.05 0.17 13.16
CA ASP A 48 0.77 0.06 14.59
C ASP A 48 1.14 1.37 15.32
N GLU A 49 0.79 1.48 16.61
CA GLU A 49 1.10 2.66 17.45
C GLU A 49 2.63 2.90 17.57
N GLY A 50 3.44 1.86 17.35
CA GLY A 50 4.90 1.95 17.25
C GLY A 50 5.44 2.50 15.91
N GLY A 51 4.59 2.76 14.92
CA GLY A 51 5.00 3.28 13.59
C GLY A 51 5.49 2.20 12.61
N GLU A 52 5.43 0.92 12.98
CA GLU A 52 5.77 -0.21 12.10
C GLU A 52 4.56 -0.73 11.34
N VAL A 53 4.78 -1.34 10.17
CA VAL A 53 3.69 -1.94 9.37
C VAL A 53 3.08 -3.11 10.15
N HIS A 54 1.76 -3.10 10.29
CA HIS A 54 1.05 -4.10 11.06
C HIS A 54 1.20 -5.49 10.41
N ARG A 55 1.37 -6.55 11.22
CA ARG A 55 1.43 -7.96 10.75
C ARG A 55 0.21 -8.45 9.95
N HIS A 56 -0.83 -7.63 9.86
CA HIS A 56 -2.06 -7.91 9.12
C HIS A 56 -2.07 -7.21 7.77
N VAL A 57 -0.98 -6.55 7.37
CA VAL A 57 -0.82 -5.84 6.11
C VAL A 57 0.53 -6.22 5.52
N ASN A 58 0.50 -6.90 4.39
CA ASN A 58 1.67 -7.20 3.59
C ASN A 58 1.79 -6.13 2.50
N ILE A 59 3.00 -5.62 2.33
CA ILE A 59 3.30 -4.61 1.33
C ILE A 59 4.32 -5.22 0.36
N TYR A 60 4.03 -5.10 -0.92
CA TYR A 60 4.89 -5.56 -2.00
C TYR A 60 5.34 -4.36 -2.83
N VAL A 61 6.62 -4.30 -3.16
CA VAL A 61 7.21 -3.30 -4.05
C VAL A 61 7.72 -4.05 -5.28
N ASN A 62 7.24 -3.70 -6.47
CA ASN A 62 7.66 -4.34 -7.73
C ASN A 62 7.53 -5.89 -7.72
N SER A 63 6.49 -6.41 -7.08
CA SER A 63 6.25 -7.85 -6.82
C SER A 63 7.12 -8.51 -5.73
N GLU A 64 7.94 -7.74 -5.01
CA GLU A 64 8.79 -8.24 -3.92
C GLU A 64 8.29 -7.74 -2.57
N ALA A 65 8.18 -8.63 -1.58
CA ALA A 65 7.63 -8.28 -0.27
C ALA A 65 8.64 -7.45 0.53
N ILE A 66 8.19 -6.35 1.15
CA ILE A 66 9.10 -5.49 1.92
C ILE A 66 9.75 -6.21 3.10
N GLU A 67 9.11 -7.27 3.61
CA GLU A 67 9.62 -8.16 4.66
C GLU A 67 10.91 -8.89 4.26
N SER A 68 11.10 -9.14 2.96
CA SER A 68 12.31 -9.76 2.41
C SER A 68 13.36 -8.72 1.96
N LEU A 69 12.99 -7.44 1.96
CA LEU A 69 13.82 -6.30 1.57
C LEU A 69 14.34 -5.57 2.82
N GLN A 70 14.03 -4.28 2.96
CA GLN A 70 14.44 -3.42 4.07
C GLN A 70 13.22 -2.94 4.88
N GLY A 71 12.10 -3.65 4.78
CA GLY A 71 10.83 -3.28 5.41
C GLY A 71 10.35 -1.90 4.95
N VAL A 72 9.91 -1.09 5.91
CA VAL A 72 9.47 0.29 5.67
C VAL A 72 10.59 1.23 5.20
N ARG A 73 11.86 0.83 5.34
CA ARG A 73 13.01 1.60 4.84
C ARG A 73 13.38 1.24 3.40
N THR A 74 12.60 0.39 2.74
CA THR A 74 12.84 0.04 1.35
C THR A 74 12.72 1.30 0.48
N PRO A 75 13.80 1.67 -0.25
CA PRO A 75 13.78 2.84 -1.12
C PRO A 75 12.92 2.56 -2.35
N LEU A 76 12.11 3.54 -2.72
CA LEU A 76 11.22 3.50 -3.88
C LEU A 76 11.76 4.43 -4.98
N LYS A 77 11.59 4.01 -6.24
CA LYS A 77 11.99 4.76 -7.42
C LYS A 77 10.77 5.18 -8.24
N ASP A 78 10.98 6.16 -9.11
CA ASP A 78 9.95 6.57 -10.07
C ASP A 78 9.54 5.38 -10.95
N GLY A 79 8.23 5.13 -11.04
CA GLY A 79 7.67 3.98 -11.75
C GLY A 79 7.58 2.70 -10.92
N ASP A 80 7.97 2.69 -9.64
CA ASP A 80 7.70 1.53 -8.78
C ASP A 80 6.20 1.39 -8.48
N GLU A 81 5.75 0.14 -8.47
CA GLU A 81 4.40 -0.25 -8.06
C GLU A 81 4.45 -0.85 -6.65
N VAL A 82 3.67 -0.27 -5.74
CA VAL A 82 3.48 -0.74 -4.38
C VAL A 82 2.10 -1.36 -4.24
N ALA A 83 2.01 -2.65 -3.91
CA ALA A 83 0.75 -3.33 -3.67
C ALA A 83 0.54 -3.59 -2.17
N ILE A 84 -0.61 -3.14 -1.67
CA ILE A 84 -1.00 -3.35 -0.27
C ILE A 84 -2.00 -4.51 -0.21
N ILE A 85 -1.64 -5.57 0.52
CA ILE A 85 -2.43 -6.78 0.66
C ILE A 85 -2.74 -6.99 2.16
N PRO A 86 -4.00 -6.94 2.60
CA PRO A 86 -4.34 -7.29 3.97
C PRO A 86 -4.17 -8.80 4.17
N ALA A 87 -3.51 -9.24 5.24
CA ALA A 87 -3.38 -10.66 5.61
C ALA A 87 -4.74 -11.32 5.86
N LEU A 88 -5.77 -10.54 6.24
CA LEU A 88 -7.16 -11.00 6.34
C LEU A 88 -7.87 -11.12 4.97
N ALA A 89 -7.24 -10.77 3.85
CA ALA A 89 -7.82 -10.90 2.51
C ALA A 89 -7.87 -12.35 2.00
N GLY A 90 -7.92 -13.33 2.91
CA GLY A 90 -8.36 -14.69 2.63
C GLY A 90 -9.88 -14.73 2.48
N GLY A 91 -10.39 -14.36 1.30
CA GLY A 91 -11.72 -14.78 0.88
C GLY A 91 -12.71 -13.67 0.55
N ARG A 92 -12.80 -13.34 -0.74
CA ARG A 92 -14.02 -13.31 -1.58
C ARG A 92 -13.81 -12.33 -2.74
N ARG A 93 -13.48 -12.88 -3.91
CA ARG A 93 -13.72 -12.31 -5.25
C ARG A 93 -13.26 -10.86 -5.46
N ALA A 94 -11.97 -10.65 -5.72
CA ALA A 94 -11.53 -9.52 -6.54
C ALA A 94 -11.37 -10.00 -7.99
N ARG A 95 -12.49 -10.16 -8.69
CA ARG A 95 -12.51 -10.28 -10.16
C ARG A 95 -12.35 -8.86 -10.72
N ALA A 96 -11.13 -8.45 -11.01
CA ALA A 96 -10.85 -7.25 -11.77
C ALA A 96 -9.47 -7.35 -12.44
N ILE A 97 -9.35 -8.25 -13.40
CA ILE A 97 -8.48 -8.02 -14.56
C ILE A 97 -9.38 -7.99 -15.78
N GLY A 98 -10.01 -6.84 -15.97
CA GLY A 98 -10.47 -6.45 -17.29
C GLY A 98 -9.25 -5.96 -18.06
N ARG A 99 -8.90 -6.66 -19.12
CA ARG A 99 -8.27 -6.09 -20.30
C ARG A 99 -8.93 -6.73 -21.52
N PRO A 100 -9.21 -5.93 -22.57
CA PRO A 100 -10.08 -6.32 -23.69
C PRO A 100 -9.54 -7.50 -24.49
#